data_AF-A0A7S0KG20-F1
#
_entry.id   AF-A0A7S0KG20-F1
#
_cell.length_a   1.000
_cell.length_b   1.000
_cell.length_c   1.000
_cell.angle_alpha   90.00
_cell.angle_beta   90.00
_cell.angle_gamma   90.00
#
_symmetry.space_group_name_H-M   'P 1'
#
loop_
_entity.id
_entity.type
_entity.pdbx_description
1 polymer ?
#
loop_
_entity_poly.entity_id
_entity_poly.type
_entity_poly.pdbx_seq_one_letter_code
_entity_poly.pdbx_strand_id
1 'polypeptide(L)'
;AVMDPRAGAAANTIDAFGTTMLTATAPEAWRTGATNSAHTAVRFNNHARRALEDLAPARAWDAAEAFLSRLDDALVNDASDGVVLHEFNDLPFVKHLDVSIRLEYHAMQQNGVLDRLATCDGAVEDGPSSCMGLQRSAAFSQMQSWWRRLKERYPNGHPYWVAEYLEFDMSGDGVDPTASVFIEHVSLHSGRHAEFVPAVREYFDAIGAATNAPSSEVLFKNLQRVVDLATSDGFNTSIWSAGIMFSRVLDAGKGGIESVRVLIYFNRHDALNSKDAEEDGYASEKTRQMVRLLELLKWTGDYDEFDRIDDFFTDDGGIGSVLQLDVLAREPTNESPSIIGPRVGVEITVGQTYVKDSVMPYLASHLLSSGLAQKDWLMSFTDALCKPTRTDALSMRSRLQRPCFIKRRTAADKVELTRDQTGASMLPPISVSASHFKFIVQPGRSLYVKAYVGSQHTFKYCLDTDSISVPNTAVKYEPCSV
;
A
#
# COMPACT_ATOMS: atom_id res chain seq x y z
N ALA A 1 33.87 -58.56 -4.36
CA ALA A 1 33.82 -57.10 -4.56
C ALA A 1 32.61 -56.80 -5.41
N VAL A 2 31.71 -55.96 -4.89
CA VAL A 2 30.37 -55.68 -5.40
C VAL A 2 30.46 -54.65 -6.53
N MET A 3 29.80 -54.91 -7.67
CA MET A 3 29.38 -53.89 -8.63
C MET A 3 27.85 -53.91 -8.69
N ASP A 4 27.25 -52.75 -8.47
CA ASP A 4 25.81 -52.49 -8.42
C ASP A 4 25.35 -51.92 -9.78
N PRO A 5 24.41 -52.56 -10.51
CA PRO A 5 23.80 -51.97 -11.69
C PRO A 5 22.37 -51.52 -11.34
N ARG A 6 22.21 -50.28 -10.87
CA ARG A 6 20.92 -49.58 -10.84
C ARG A 6 20.91 -48.45 -11.85
N ALA A 7 20.92 -48.82 -13.13
CA ALA A 7 20.28 -48.01 -14.16
C ALA A 7 18.78 -48.33 -14.11
N GLY A 8 18.03 -47.61 -13.26
CA GLY A 8 16.58 -47.65 -13.26
C GLY A 8 16.05 -46.79 -14.41
N ALA A 9 15.72 -47.42 -15.54
CA ALA A 9 14.98 -46.77 -16.62
C ALA A 9 13.59 -46.36 -16.11
N ALA A 10 13.24 -45.08 -16.26
CA ALA A 10 11.90 -44.58 -16.01
C ALA A 10 10.93 -45.21 -17.03
N ALA A 11 9.98 -46.02 -16.56
CA ALA A 11 8.91 -46.55 -17.38
C ALA A 11 7.83 -45.46 -17.54
N ASN A 12 7.72 -44.90 -18.75
CA ASN A 12 6.62 -43.99 -19.10
C ASN A 12 5.38 -44.82 -19.43
N THR A 13 4.36 -44.79 -18.60
CA THR A 13 3.01 -45.26 -18.97
C THR A 13 2.19 -44.10 -19.51
N ILE A 14 1.75 -44.23 -20.77
CA ILE A 14 0.87 -43.29 -21.46
C ILE A 14 -0.57 -43.79 -21.26
N ASP A 15 -1.49 -42.92 -20.84
CA ASP A 15 -2.91 -43.27 -20.77
C ASP A 15 -3.61 -43.09 -22.14
N ALA A 16 -4.85 -43.58 -22.23
CA ALA A 16 -5.63 -43.61 -23.47
C ALA A 16 -6.00 -42.22 -24.06
N PHE A 17 -5.58 -41.12 -23.43
CA PHE A 17 -5.81 -39.75 -23.90
C PHE A 17 -4.52 -38.98 -24.21
N GLY A 18 -3.35 -39.62 -24.16
CA GLY A 18 -2.10 -39.04 -24.64
C GLY A 18 -1.49 -37.95 -23.75
N THR A 19 -1.95 -37.81 -22.51
CA THR A 19 -1.35 -36.90 -21.53
C THR A 19 -0.25 -37.61 -20.74
N THR A 20 0.98 -37.10 -20.85
CA THR A 20 2.12 -37.59 -20.06
C THR A 20 1.89 -37.25 -18.58
N MET A 21 1.56 -38.25 -17.75
CA MET A 21 1.59 -38.08 -16.31
C MET A 21 3.05 -37.97 -15.85
N LEU A 22 3.45 -36.75 -15.49
CA LEU A 22 4.67 -36.51 -14.72
C LEU A 22 4.54 -37.19 -13.36
N THR A 23 5.19 -38.33 -13.20
CA THR A 23 5.42 -38.96 -11.90
C THR A 23 6.10 -37.96 -10.97
N ALA A 24 5.49 -37.77 -9.79
CA ALA A 24 5.91 -36.82 -8.77
C ALA A 24 7.36 -37.03 -8.32
N THR A 25 8.29 -36.22 -8.81
CA THR A 25 9.67 -36.10 -8.30
C THR A 25 10.14 -34.65 -8.31
N ALA A 26 9.62 -33.86 -7.37
CA ALA A 26 10.24 -32.71 -6.71
C ALA A 26 9.25 -32.29 -5.62
N PRO A 27 9.59 -32.28 -4.32
CA PRO A 27 8.71 -31.67 -3.33
C PRO A 27 8.49 -30.21 -3.76
N GLU A 28 7.24 -29.76 -3.70
CA GLU A 28 6.70 -28.53 -4.29
C GLU A 28 7.29 -27.27 -3.63
N ALA A 29 8.56 -26.96 -3.94
CA ALA A 29 9.27 -25.77 -3.44
C ALA A 29 8.54 -24.46 -3.80
N TRP A 30 7.72 -24.47 -4.86
CA TRP A 30 6.91 -23.35 -5.32
C TRP A 30 5.65 -23.11 -4.46
N ARG A 31 5.10 -24.14 -3.78
CA ARG A 31 3.94 -23.99 -2.86
C ARG A 31 4.32 -23.40 -1.51
N THR A 32 5.61 -23.41 -1.17
CA THR A 32 6.10 -22.97 0.13
C THR A 32 6.86 -21.66 0.07
N GLY A 33 7.25 -21.18 -1.11
CA GLY A 33 8.43 -20.34 -1.23
C GLY A 33 9.68 -21.07 -0.71
N ALA A 34 10.86 -20.49 -0.79
CA ALA A 34 12.02 -21.08 -0.12
C ALA A 34 11.71 -21.19 1.40
N THR A 35 11.57 -22.42 1.91
CA THR A 35 11.10 -22.73 3.28
C THR A 35 11.97 -22.17 4.40
N ASN A 36 13.11 -21.55 4.06
CA ASN A 36 14.13 -21.03 4.95
C ASN A 36 14.75 -19.74 4.40
N SER A 37 13.98 -18.89 3.72
CA SER A 37 14.53 -17.59 3.33
C SER A 37 14.84 -16.79 4.60
N ALA A 38 16.13 -16.54 4.85
CA ALA A 38 16.54 -15.57 5.87
C ALA A 38 16.01 -14.16 5.55
N HIS A 39 15.67 -13.94 4.28
CA HIS A 39 15.22 -12.68 3.73
C HIS A 39 13.76 -12.35 4.09
N THR A 40 13.58 -11.38 4.97
CA THR A 40 12.30 -10.95 5.56
C THR A 40 11.29 -10.51 4.51
N ALA A 41 11.70 -9.72 3.52
CA ALA A 41 10.84 -9.28 2.41
C ALA A 41 10.25 -10.47 1.63
N VAL A 42 11.10 -11.46 1.33
CA VAL A 42 10.70 -12.72 0.67
C VAL A 42 9.78 -13.53 1.57
N ARG A 43 10.00 -13.57 2.89
CA ARG A 43 9.07 -14.24 3.82
C ARG A 43 7.68 -13.59 3.80
N PHE A 44 7.60 -12.27 3.75
CA PHE A 44 6.32 -11.55 3.64
C PHE A 44 5.59 -11.93 2.34
N ASN A 45 6.29 -11.92 1.21
CA ASN A 45 5.74 -12.36 -0.07
C ASN A 45 5.25 -13.80 -0.03
N ASN A 46 6.07 -14.72 0.49
CA ASN A 46 5.73 -16.14 0.55
C ASN A 46 4.53 -16.39 1.47
N HIS A 47 4.42 -15.66 2.56
CA HIS A 47 3.26 -15.77 3.44
C HIS A 47 1.97 -15.27 2.76
N ALA A 48 2.03 -14.14 2.04
CA ALA A 48 0.91 -13.66 1.22
C ALA A 48 0.54 -14.65 0.12
N ARG A 49 1.52 -15.16 -0.63
CA ARG A 49 1.34 -16.19 -1.66
C ARG A 49 0.66 -17.42 -1.09
N ARG A 50 1.12 -17.99 0.03
CA ARG A 50 0.48 -19.16 0.67
C ARG A 50 -0.96 -18.91 1.14
N ALA A 51 -1.32 -17.64 1.37
CA ALA A 51 -2.68 -17.27 1.69
C ALA A 51 -3.55 -17.11 0.43
N LEU A 52 -2.98 -16.57 -0.66
CA LEU A 52 -3.71 -15.98 -1.78
C LEU A 52 -3.28 -16.54 -3.16
N GLU A 53 -2.60 -17.67 -3.20
CA GLU A 53 -1.90 -18.19 -4.39
C GLU A 53 -2.78 -18.19 -5.63
N ASP A 54 -3.97 -18.82 -5.55
CA ASP A 54 -4.90 -18.98 -6.67
C ASP A 54 -5.52 -17.66 -7.17
N LEU A 55 -5.25 -16.54 -6.50
CA LEU A 55 -5.81 -15.22 -6.81
C LEU A 55 -4.92 -14.40 -7.74
N ALA A 56 -3.71 -14.86 -8.04
CA ALA A 56 -2.82 -14.28 -9.03
C ALA A 56 -1.96 -15.38 -9.70
N PRO A 57 -1.55 -15.23 -10.96
CA PRO A 57 -0.76 -16.25 -11.64
C PRO A 57 0.61 -16.41 -10.97
N ALA A 58 1.14 -17.63 -10.93
CA ALA A 58 2.44 -17.95 -10.30
C ALA A 58 3.56 -16.99 -10.74
N ARG A 59 3.62 -16.65 -12.04
CA ARG A 59 4.59 -15.68 -12.58
C ARG A 59 4.57 -14.30 -11.92
N ALA A 60 3.40 -13.83 -11.45
CA ALA A 60 3.28 -12.53 -10.79
C ALA A 60 3.88 -12.60 -9.38
N TRP A 61 3.63 -13.69 -8.65
CA TRP A 61 4.28 -13.96 -7.37
C TRP A 61 5.79 -14.14 -7.49
N ASP A 62 6.24 -14.86 -8.52
CA ASP A 62 7.65 -15.10 -8.78
C ASP A 62 8.37 -13.78 -9.15
N ALA A 63 7.74 -12.89 -9.92
CA ALA A 63 8.27 -11.57 -10.23
C ALA A 63 8.39 -10.70 -8.97
N ALA A 64 7.36 -10.68 -8.12
CA ALA A 64 7.39 -9.97 -6.83
C ALA A 64 8.51 -10.51 -5.92
N GLU A 65 8.66 -11.83 -5.84
CA GLU A 65 9.74 -12.46 -5.07
C GLU A 65 11.13 -12.09 -5.60
N ALA A 66 11.32 -12.14 -6.91
CA ALA A 66 12.60 -11.83 -7.56
C ALA A 66 13.04 -10.37 -7.38
N PHE A 67 12.07 -9.45 -7.26
CA PHE A 67 12.34 -8.07 -6.87
C PHE A 67 12.71 -7.98 -5.39
N LEU A 68 11.84 -8.48 -4.52
CA LEU A 68 12.01 -8.38 -3.06
C LEU A 68 13.29 -9.06 -2.58
N SER A 69 13.73 -10.14 -3.22
CA SER A 69 14.97 -10.86 -2.88
C SER A 69 16.26 -10.08 -3.16
N ARG A 70 16.17 -8.96 -3.88
CA ARG A 70 17.30 -8.08 -4.20
C ARG A 70 17.41 -6.89 -3.25
N LEU A 71 16.39 -6.68 -2.41
CA LEU A 71 16.38 -5.61 -1.42
C LEU A 71 17.17 -6.04 -0.18
N ASP A 72 17.80 -5.10 0.53
CA ASP A 72 18.38 -5.44 1.83
C ASP A 72 17.27 -5.66 2.86
N ASP A 73 17.39 -6.72 3.65
CA ASP A 73 16.43 -7.06 4.71
C ASP A 73 16.18 -5.95 5.71
N ALA A 74 17.17 -5.08 5.93
CA ALA A 74 17.02 -3.97 6.84
C ALA A 74 15.97 -2.95 6.36
N LEU A 75 15.56 -2.96 5.08
CA LEU A 75 14.46 -2.09 4.61
C LEU A 75 13.09 -2.50 5.17
N VAL A 76 12.85 -3.80 5.37
CA VAL A 76 11.51 -4.33 5.70
C VAL A 76 11.54 -5.37 6.82
N ASN A 77 12.29 -5.09 7.88
CA ASN A 77 12.35 -5.93 9.08
C ASN A 77 11.58 -5.33 10.27
N ASP A 78 11.54 -6.06 11.39
CA ASP A 78 10.92 -5.64 12.64
C ASP A 78 11.49 -4.34 13.22
N ALA A 79 12.76 -4.05 12.93
CA ALA A 79 13.41 -2.84 13.42
C ALA A 79 13.07 -1.60 12.56
N SER A 80 12.50 -1.81 11.36
CA SER A 80 12.11 -0.77 10.40
C SER A 80 10.59 -0.57 10.31
N ASP A 81 9.81 -1.29 11.13
CA ASP A 81 8.35 -1.34 10.97
C ASP A 81 7.94 -1.70 9.53
N GLY A 82 8.68 -2.66 8.95
CA GLY A 82 8.58 -3.04 7.55
C GLY A 82 7.19 -3.58 7.17
N VAL A 83 6.68 -3.07 6.04
CA VAL A 83 5.44 -3.53 5.41
C VAL A 83 5.70 -3.77 3.94
N VAL A 84 5.18 -4.88 3.41
CA VAL A 84 5.09 -5.14 1.97
C VAL A 84 3.61 -5.13 1.59
N LEU A 85 3.22 -4.28 0.65
CA LEU A 85 1.89 -4.25 0.04
C LEU A 85 1.94 -4.94 -1.33
N HIS A 86 0.89 -5.70 -1.64
CA HIS A 86 0.64 -6.32 -2.94
C HIS A 86 -0.64 -5.75 -3.52
N GLU A 87 -0.52 -5.09 -4.66
CA GLU A 87 -1.63 -4.53 -5.43
C GLU A 87 -2.08 -5.54 -6.51
N PHE A 88 -3.31 -6.02 -6.39
CA PHE A 88 -3.93 -6.94 -7.35
C PHE A 88 -4.52 -6.11 -8.50
N ASN A 89 -3.74 -5.94 -9.56
CA ASN A 89 -4.14 -5.21 -10.75
C ASN A 89 -5.09 -6.02 -11.63
N ASP A 90 -5.98 -5.31 -12.32
CA ASP A 90 -6.91 -5.87 -13.32
C ASP A 90 -7.89 -6.92 -12.77
N LEU A 91 -8.60 -6.62 -11.66
CA LEU A 91 -9.72 -7.47 -11.25
C LEU A 91 -10.74 -7.58 -12.40
N PRO A 92 -11.20 -8.81 -12.73
CA PRO A 92 -11.05 -10.07 -12.00
C PRO A 92 -9.89 -10.97 -12.45
N PHE A 93 -9.23 -10.69 -13.57
CA PHE A 93 -8.19 -11.52 -14.14
C PHE A 93 -6.84 -10.91 -13.80
N VAL A 94 -6.42 -11.09 -12.55
CA VAL A 94 -5.17 -10.49 -12.06
C VAL A 94 -4.01 -10.93 -12.94
N LYS A 95 -3.36 -9.97 -13.59
CA LYS A 95 -2.25 -10.27 -14.53
C LYS A 95 -0.88 -10.14 -13.88
N HIS A 96 -0.76 -9.18 -12.97
CA HIS A 96 0.46 -8.78 -12.29
C HIS A 96 0.12 -8.31 -10.87
N LEU A 97 1.12 -8.34 -10.00
CA LEU A 97 1.06 -7.84 -8.63
C LEU A 97 2.07 -6.72 -8.52
N ASP A 98 1.61 -5.48 -8.37
CA ASP A 98 2.54 -4.40 -8.04
C ASP A 98 2.89 -4.50 -6.56
N VAL A 99 4.11 -4.12 -6.22
CA VAL A 99 4.63 -4.25 -4.86
C VAL A 99 4.94 -2.88 -4.33
N SER A 100 4.61 -2.63 -3.07
CA SER A 100 5.09 -1.44 -2.36
C SER A 100 5.78 -1.82 -1.07
N ILE A 101 6.86 -1.14 -0.72
CA ILE A 101 7.48 -1.25 0.60
C ILE A 101 7.27 0.04 1.39
N ARG A 102 6.97 -0.09 2.68
CA ARG A 102 6.88 1.04 3.60
C ARG A 102 8.23 1.27 4.26
N LEU A 103 8.70 2.51 4.24
CA LEU A 103 9.88 2.98 4.94
C LEU A 103 9.47 3.99 6.01
N GLU A 104 9.51 3.59 7.29
CA GLU A 104 9.19 4.48 8.42
C GLU A 104 10.44 5.27 8.83
N TYR A 105 10.36 6.60 8.81
CA TYR A 105 11.54 7.45 8.94
C TYR A 105 12.20 7.35 10.31
N HIS A 106 11.42 7.25 11.38
CA HIS A 106 11.97 7.11 12.71
C HIS A 106 12.65 5.75 12.90
N ALA A 107 12.01 4.65 12.48
CA ALA A 107 12.54 3.31 12.57
C ALA A 107 13.83 3.17 11.74
N MET A 108 13.83 3.67 10.50
CA MET A 108 15.03 3.74 9.66
C MET A 108 16.16 4.54 10.30
N GLN A 109 15.83 5.59 11.06
CA GLN A 109 16.84 6.35 11.76
C GLN A 109 17.40 5.58 12.96
N GLN A 110 16.53 4.99 13.78
CA GLN A 110 16.92 4.24 14.99
C GLN A 110 17.80 3.02 14.67
N ASN A 111 17.62 2.42 13.50
CA ASN A 111 18.34 1.21 13.11
C ASN A 111 19.49 1.45 12.12
N GLY A 112 19.78 2.72 11.78
CA GLY A 112 20.88 3.10 10.89
C GLY A 112 20.63 2.89 9.39
N VAL A 113 19.43 2.45 8.98
CA VAL A 113 19.05 2.35 7.56
C VAL A 113 19.08 3.72 6.89
N LEU A 114 18.57 4.76 7.55
CA LEU A 114 18.57 6.12 7.00
C LEU A 114 20.00 6.60 6.70
N ASP A 115 20.94 6.29 7.59
CA ASP A 115 22.35 6.62 7.41
C ASP A 115 22.94 5.93 6.18
N ARG A 116 22.67 4.63 6.02
CA ARG A 116 23.12 3.85 4.87
C ARG A 116 22.53 4.39 3.57
N LEU A 117 21.22 4.61 3.51
CA LEU A 117 20.54 5.12 2.33
C LEU A 117 21.05 6.51 1.93
N ALA A 118 21.31 7.39 2.90
CA ALA A 118 21.81 8.75 2.65
C ALA A 118 23.25 8.81 2.09
N THR A 119 24.09 7.82 2.38
CA THR A 119 25.54 7.84 2.08
C THR A 119 26.04 6.69 1.20
N CYS A 120 25.19 5.75 0.82
CA CYS A 120 25.57 4.64 -0.05
C CYS A 120 26.00 5.14 -1.44
N ASP A 121 26.73 4.28 -2.15
CA ASP A 121 27.18 4.53 -3.51
C ASP A 121 26.22 3.84 -4.50
N GLY A 122 25.46 4.63 -5.26
CA GLY A 122 24.54 4.12 -6.26
C GLY A 122 25.20 3.38 -7.42
N ALA A 123 26.53 3.51 -7.60
CA ALA A 123 27.29 2.76 -8.59
C ALA A 123 27.64 1.33 -8.10
N VAL A 124 27.46 1.04 -6.81
CA VAL A 124 27.79 -0.26 -6.22
C VAL A 124 26.53 -1.11 -6.11
N GLU A 125 26.51 -2.26 -6.80
CA GLU A 125 25.38 -3.18 -6.74
C GLU A 125 25.33 -4.00 -5.45
N ASP A 126 26.49 -4.45 -4.96
CA ASP A 126 26.57 -5.39 -3.83
C ASP A 126 27.58 -4.95 -2.76
N GLY A 127 27.31 -5.34 -1.52
CA GLY A 127 28.20 -5.13 -0.38
C GLY A 127 27.80 -3.96 0.53
N PRO A 128 28.63 -3.62 1.54
CA PRO A 128 28.26 -2.68 2.60
C PRO A 128 27.95 -1.25 2.14
N SER A 129 28.52 -0.83 1.00
CA SER A 129 28.30 0.47 0.39
C SER A 129 27.17 0.50 -0.63
N SER A 130 26.54 -0.64 -0.92
CA SER A 130 25.38 -0.71 -1.81
C SER A 130 24.18 0.01 -1.18
N CYS A 131 23.28 0.51 -2.05
CA CYS A 131 22.08 1.21 -1.62
C CYS A 131 20.90 0.28 -1.38
N MET A 132 21.18 -0.88 -0.76
CA MET A 132 20.16 -1.79 -0.25
C MET A 132 19.23 -2.34 -1.34
N GLY A 133 19.73 -2.41 -2.58
CA GLY A 133 18.99 -2.85 -3.76
C GLY A 133 18.21 -1.71 -4.47
N LEU A 134 17.98 -0.58 -3.80
CA LEU A 134 17.19 0.53 -4.32
C LEU A 134 17.91 1.34 -5.42
N GLN A 135 19.24 1.26 -5.53
CA GLN A 135 20.02 1.90 -6.60
C GLN A 135 19.66 1.41 -8.01
N ARG A 136 18.95 0.27 -8.11
CA ARG A 136 18.40 -0.21 -9.38
C ARG A 136 17.28 0.72 -9.88
N SER A 137 16.72 1.57 -9.01
CA SER A 137 15.74 2.59 -9.37
C SER A 137 16.33 3.77 -10.13
N ALA A 138 15.69 4.13 -11.24
CA ALA A 138 16.01 5.36 -11.97
C ALA A 138 15.73 6.61 -11.12
N ALA A 139 14.80 6.53 -10.17
CA ALA A 139 14.47 7.63 -9.24
C ALA A 139 15.38 7.68 -8.01
N PHE A 140 16.31 6.71 -7.85
CA PHE A 140 17.10 6.53 -6.64
C PHE A 140 17.89 7.79 -6.26
N SER A 141 18.55 8.42 -7.23
CA SER A 141 19.42 9.58 -6.96
C SER A 141 18.67 10.77 -6.36
N GLN A 142 17.43 10.99 -6.79
CA GLN A 142 16.53 12.01 -6.28
C GLN A 142 16.10 11.66 -4.85
N MET A 143 15.67 10.41 -4.62
CA MET A 143 15.24 9.94 -3.30
C MET A 143 16.39 9.95 -2.28
N GLN A 144 17.61 9.60 -2.69
CA GLN A 144 18.79 9.68 -1.83
C GLN A 144 19.02 11.10 -1.30
N SER A 145 18.73 12.12 -2.10
CA SER A 145 18.86 13.52 -1.68
C SER A 145 17.85 13.88 -0.59
N TRP A 146 16.64 13.30 -0.64
CA TRP A 146 15.67 13.41 0.44
C TRP A 146 16.15 12.73 1.73
N TRP A 147 16.61 11.48 1.66
CA TRP A 147 17.14 10.78 2.84
C TRP A 147 18.34 11.49 3.46
N ARG A 148 19.21 12.08 2.64
CA ARG A 148 20.32 12.92 3.12
C ARG A 148 19.81 14.15 3.88
N ARG A 149 18.79 14.84 3.35
CA ARG A 149 18.15 15.96 4.07
C ARG A 149 17.51 15.50 5.37
N LEU A 150 16.80 14.37 5.38
CA LEU A 150 16.22 13.81 6.60
C LEU A 150 17.31 13.58 7.66
N LYS A 151 18.41 12.94 7.29
CA LYS A 151 19.55 12.71 8.19
C LYS A 151 20.17 14.02 8.72
N GLU A 152 20.44 14.98 7.83
CA GLU A 152 21.22 16.18 8.18
C GLU A 152 20.40 17.23 8.93
N ARG A 153 19.13 17.42 8.54
CA ARG A 153 18.27 18.48 9.06
C ARG A 153 17.30 17.99 10.12
N TYR A 154 16.94 16.70 10.07
CA TYR A 154 15.93 16.08 10.91
C TYR A 154 16.47 14.84 11.60
N PRO A 155 17.46 15.00 12.49
CA PRO A 155 18.12 13.88 13.18
C PRO A 155 17.22 13.19 14.22
N ASN A 156 15.89 13.37 14.16
CA ASN A 156 14.89 12.63 14.94
C ASN A 156 13.64 12.30 14.07
N GLY A 157 13.78 12.30 12.74
CA GLY A 157 12.68 12.19 11.78
C GLY A 157 12.03 13.53 11.42
N HIS A 158 11.34 13.57 10.28
CA HIS A 158 10.69 14.79 9.80
C HIS A 158 9.49 15.14 10.71
N PRO A 159 9.28 16.42 11.05
CA PRO A 159 8.22 16.84 11.98
C PRO A 159 6.79 16.70 11.42
N TYR A 160 6.63 16.37 10.13
CA TYR A 160 5.33 16.27 9.45
C TYR A 160 5.17 15.00 8.62
N TRP A 161 6.27 14.39 8.20
CA TRP A 161 6.25 13.21 7.35
C TRP A 161 6.69 12.02 8.19
N VAL A 162 5.94 10.93 8.17
CA VAL A 162 6.18 9.77 9.07
C VAL A 162 6.79 8.59 8.34
N ALA A 163 6.35 8.36 7.12
CA ALA A 163 6.81 7.24 6.33
C ALA A 163 6.68 7.59 4.85
N GLU A 164 7.27 6.75 4.01
CA GLU A 164 6.97 6.70 2.60
C GLU A 164 6.67 5.28 2.14
N TYR A 165 5.72 5.13 1.21
CA TYR A 165 5.57 3.91 0.41
C TYR A 165 6.27 4.10 -0.92
N LEU A 166 7.18 3.19 -1.23
CA LEU A 166 7.79 3.08 -2.54
C LEU A 166 7.01 2.02 -3.31
N GLU A 167 6.23 2.42 -4.30
CA GLU A 167 5.45 1.54 -5.17
C GLU A 167 6.25 1.22 -6.43
N PHE A 168 6.21 -0.04 -6.86
CA PHE A 168 6.98 -0.59 -7.98
C PHE A 168 6.03 -1.24 -8.98
N ASP A 169 6.04 -0.75 -10.22
CA ASP A 169 5.24 -1.31 -11.32
C ASP A 169 5.90 -2.61 -11.79
N MET A 170 5.15 -3.71 -11.73
CA MET A 170 5.63 -5.03 -12.08
C MET A 170 5.13 -5.41 -13.48
N SER A 171 6.01 -5.39 -14.48
CA SER A 171 5.65 -5.73 -15.86
C SER A 171 6.57 -6.81 -16.47
N GLY A 172 5.99 -7.97 -16.82
CA GLY A 172 6.73 -9.08 -17.42
C GLY A 172 7.80 -9.67 -16.48
N ASP A 173 8.99 -9.96 -17.04
CA ASP A 173 10.19 -10.42 -16.29
C ASP A 173 11.03 -9.26 -15.74
N GLY A 174 10.53 -8.02 -15.88
CA GLY A 174 11.21 -6.80 -15.50
C GLY A 174 10.55 -6.10 -14.31
N VAL A 175 11.37 -5.39 -13.55
CA VAL A 175 10.94 -4.49 -12.48
C VAL A 175 11.08 -3.08 -13.04
N ASP A 176 10.00 -2.28 -13.08
CA ASP A 176 10.15 -0.83 -13.19
C ASP A 176 10.45 -0.30 -11.78
N PRO A 177 11.69 0.14 -11.55
CA PRO A 177 12.26 0.10 -10.21
C PRO A 177 11.80 1.22 -9.29
N THR A 178 10.89 2.14 -9.67
CA THR A 178 9.97 2.88 -8.75
C THR A 178 8.89 3.59 -9.57
N ALA A 179 7.63 3.24 -9.33
CA ALA A 179 6.47 3.81 -9.99
C ALA A 179 5.93 5.07 -9.33
N SER A 180 5.86 5.06 -8.00
CA SER A 180 5.47 6.23 -7.24
C SER A 180 5.99 6.19 -5.82
N VAL A 181 6.10 7.36 -5.21
CA VAL A 181 6.40 7.52 -3.79
C VAL A 181 5.24 8.23 -3.12
N PHE A 182 4.67 7.63 -2.09
CA PHE A 182 3.65 8.25 -1.25
C PHE A 182 4.22 8.57 0.12
N ILE A 183 4.31 9.85 0.45
CA ILE A 183 4.82 10.32 1.73
C ILE A 183 3.64 10.57 2.66
N GLU A 184 3.56 9.79 3.74
CA GLU A 184 2.50 9.89 4.73
C GLU A 184 2.70 11.10 5.64
N HIS A 185 1.67 11.93 5.75
CA HIS A 185 1.60 13.13 6.57
C HIS A 185 0.95 12.86 7.93
N VAL A 186 1.43 13.54 8.96
CA VAL A 186 0.77 13.59 10.28
C VAL A 186 -0.45 14.50 10.21
N SER A 187 -1.65 13.96 9.97
CA SER A 187 -2.87 14.78 9.97
C SER A 187 -4.11 14.15 10.57
N LEU A 188 -4.06 12.88 10.98
CA LEU A 188 -5.21 12.19 11.53
C LEU A 188 -5.68 12.92 12.79
N HIS A 189 -6.62 13.87 12.67
CA HIS A 189 -7.30 14.62 13.74
C HIS A 189 -6.64 15.91 14.31
N SER A 190 -5.54 16.47 13.77
CA SER A 190 -4.76 17.54 14.45
C SER A 190 -4.88 18.99 13.99
N GLY A 191 -5.45 19.29 12.81
CA GLY A 191 -5.39 20.67 12.31
C GLY A 191 -4.00 21.14 11.86
N ARG A 192 -3.07 20.23 11.54
CA ARG A 192 -1.74 20.53 10.98
C ARG A 192 -1.72 20.63 9.45
N HIS A 193 -2.83 21.05 8.86
CA HIS A 193 -3.00 21.13 7.41
C HIS A 193 -2.21 22.28 6.79
N ALA A 194 -1.96 23.34 7.58
CA ALA A 194 -1.17 24.49 7.15
C ALA A 194 0.28 24.11 6.83
N GLU A 195 0.80 23.04 7.43
CA GLU A 195 2.18 22.58 7.23
C GLU A 195 2.33 21.64 6.04
N PHE A 196 1.24 21.12 5.46
CA PHE A 196 1.28 20.15 4.37
C PHE A 196 1.97 20.72 3.12
N VAL A 197 1.49 21.86 2.59
CA VAL A 197 2.06 22.45 1.36
C VAL A 197 3.52 22.90 1.56
N PRO A 198 3.89 23.58 2.66
CA PRO A 198 5.29 23.83 2.98
C PRO A 198 6.15 22.57 3.03
N ALA A 199 5.65 21.49 3.64
CA ALA A 199 6.37 20.23 3.74
C ALA A 199 6.54 19.53 2.37
N VAL A 200 5.56 19.64 1.47
CA VAL A 200 5.69 19.15 0.09
C VAL A 200 6.72 19.97 -0.68
N ARG A 201 6.71 21.30 -0.53
CA ARG A 201 7.72 22.17 -1.14
C ARG A 201 9.12 21.83 -0.65
N GLU A 202 9.28 21.58 0.65
CA GLU A 202 10.57 21.15 1.21
C GLU A 202 11.04 19.80 0.65
N TYR A 203 10.13 18.82 0.49
CA TYR A 203 10.49 17.55 -0.16
C TYR A 203 10.97 17.79 -1.59
N PHE A 204 10.24 18.61 -2.36
CA PHE A 204 10.56 18.94 -3.75
C PHE A 204 11.93 19.60 -3.87
N ASP A 205 12.23 20.55 -2.98
CA ASP A 205 13.55 21.17 -2.88
C ASP A 205 14.66 20.14 -2.60
N ALA A 206 14.36 19.15 -1.76
CA ALA A 206 15.34 18.14 -1.36
C ALA A 206 15.69 17.17 -2.49
N ILE A 207 14.71 16.81 -3.30
CA ILE A 207 14.89 15.93 -4.46
C ILE A 207 15.38 16.67 -5.72
N GLY A 208 15.67 17.97 -5.61
CA GLY A 208 16.23 18.78 -6.69
C GLY A 208 15.20 19.28 -7.72
N ALA A 209 13.90 19.30 -7.38
CA ALA A 209 12.89 19.87 -8.25
C ALA A 209 12.95 21.41 -8.27
N ALA A 210 12.62 22.03 -9.41
CA ALA A 210 12.62 23.49 -9.55
C ALA A 210 11.39 24.12 -8.88
N THR A 211 11.40 24.25 -7.55
CA THR A 211 10.27 24.73 -6.74
C THR A 211 9.85 26.17 -7.03
N ASN A 212 10.79 27.03 -7.45
CA ASN A 212 10.53 28.43 -7.81
C ASN A 212 10.15 28.61 -9.29
N ALA A 213 10.04 27.54 -10.08
CA ALA A 213 9.58 27.64 -11.45
C ALA A 213 8.08 28.05 -11.47
N PRO A 214 7.62 28.82 -12.46
CA PRO A 214 6.21 29.23 -12.54
C PRO A 214 5.21 28.07 -12.46
N SER A 215 5.51 26.93 -13.09
CA SER A 215 4.65 25.74 -13.02
C SER A 215 4.57 25.12 -11.62
N SER A 216 5.69 25.13 -10.88
CA SER A 216 5.75 24.63 -9.50
C SER A 216 4.99 25.56 -8.55
N GLU A 217 5.10 26.87 -8.70
CA GLU A 217 4.31 27.83 -7.93
C GLU A 217 2.80 27.66 -8.17
N VAL A 218 2.39 27.42 -9.42
CA VAL A 218 1.00 27.08 -9.76
C VAL A 218 0.58 25.77 -9.09
N LEU A 219 1.42 24.74 -9.10
CA LEU A 219 1.14 23.48 -8.40
C LEU A 219 0.94 23.70 -6.89
N PHE A 220 1.83 24.44 -6.23
CA PHE A 220 1.71 24.72 -4.79
C PHE A 220 0.47 25.55 -4.45
N LYS A 221 0.10 26.52 -5.29
CA LYS A 221 -1.15 27.26 -5.17
C LYS A 221 -2.37 26.35 -5.32
N ASN A 222 -2.36 25.42 -6.28
CA ASN A 222 -3.43 24.45 -6.46
C ASN A 222 -3.51 23.46 -5.30
N LEU A 223 -2.36 23.00 -4.79
CA LEU A 223 -2.28 22.17 -3.58
C LEU A 223 -2.89 22.90 -2.39
N GLN A 224 -2.51 24.16 -2.17
CA GLN A 224 -3.08 24.96 -1.09
C GLN A 224 -4.60 25.09 -1.23
N ARG A 225 -5.09 25.35 -2.44
CA ARG A 225 -6.54 25.42 -2.69
C ARG A 225 -7.27 24.11 -2.38
N VAL A 226 -6.67 22.97 -2.71
CA VAL A 226 -7.23 21.65 -2.37
C VAL A 226 -7.28 21.45 -0.87
N VAL A 227 -6.20 21.78 -0.16
CA VAL A 227 -6.14 21.71 1.31
C VAL A 227 -7.20 22.61 1.92
N ASP A 228 -7.24 23.89 1.53
CA ASP A 228 -8.19 24.88 2.06
C ASP A 228 -9.64 24.43 1.89
N LEU A 229 -9.99 23.85 0.73
CA LEU A 229 -11.33 23.35 0.47
C LEU A 229 -11.66 22.12 1.33
N ALA A 230 -10.76 21.13 1.33
CA ALA A 230 -10.95 19.88 2.07
C ALA A 230 -11.05 20.11 3.59
N THR A 231 -10.43 21.17 4.10
CA THR A 231 -10.41 21.51 5.54
C THR A 231 -11.33 22.69 5.88
N SER A 232 -12.18 23.13 4.94
CA SER A 232 -13.11 24.24 5.17
C SER A 232 -14.32 23.83 6.01
N ASP A 233 -15.06 24.82 6.51
CA ASP A 233 -16.29 24.60 7.26
C ASP A 233 -17.28 23.72 6.48
N GLY A 234 -17.72 22.64 7.12
CA GLY A 234 -18.63 21.64 6.52
C GLY A 234 -17.95 20.46 5.86
N PHE A 235 -16.63 20.30 6.03
CA PHE A 235 -15.90 19.07 5.73
C PHE A 235 -15.31 18.46 7.01
N ASN A 236 -15.38 17.13 7.13
CA ASN A 236 -14.73 16.39 8.20
C ASN A 236 -13.62 15.51 7.62
N THR A 237 -12.51 16.13 7.24
CA THR A 237 -11.42 15.44 6.55
C THR A 237 -10.05 15.71 7.17
N SER A 238 -9.06 14.91 6.76
CA SER A 238 -7.65 15.14 7.03
C SER A 238 -6.78 14.78 5.81
N ILE A 239 -5.75 15.58 5.54
CA ILE A 239 -4.82 15.34 4.43
C ILE A 239 -3.81 14.27 4.80
N TRP A 240 -3.97 13.05 4.31
CA TRP A 240 -3.21 11.89 4.75
C TRP A 240 -1.83 11.76 4.09
N SER A 241 -1.70 11.98 2.77
CA SER A 241 -0.40 11.80 2.12
C SER A 241 -0.24 12.60 0.83
N ALA A 242 1.02 12.76 0.42
CA ALA A 242 1.42 13.30 -0.88
C ALA A 242 2.11 12.22 -1.71
N GLY A 243 1.54 11.89 -2.87
CA GLY A 243 2.06 10.93 -3.84
C GLY A 243 2.73 11.61 -5.03
N ILE A 244 3.90 11.11 -5.42
CA ILE A 244 4.68 11.59 -6.56
C ILE A 244 4.87 10.40 -7.50
N MET A 245 4.37 10.53 -8.71
CA MET A 245 4.41 9.47 -9.73
C MET A 245 5.71 9.61 -10.52
N PHE A 246 6.61 8.63 -10.42
CA PHE A 246 7.90 8.58 -11.11
C PHE A 246 7.91 7.66 -12.35
N SER A 247 7.14 6.56 -12.40
CA SER A 247 7.12 5.68 -13.61
C SER A 247 6.47 6.35 -14.82
N ARG A 248 5.67 7.40 -14.60
CA ARG A 248 5.02 8.16 -15.68
C ARG A 248 5.86 9.32 -16.22
N VAL A 249 7.11 9.44 -15.74
CA VAL A 249 8.04 10.57 -15.93
C VAL A 249 9.03 10.28 -17.07
N LEU A 250 8.72 9.36 -17.99
CA LEU A 250 9.54 9.19 -19.19
C LEU A 250 9.52 10.42 -20.12
N ASP A 251 8.64 11.40 -19.88
CA ASP A 251 8.67 12.75 -20.47
C ASP A 251 9.28 13.84 -19.56
N ALA A 252 9.56 13.56 -18.29
CA ALA A 252 10.15 14.53 -17.35
C ALA A 252 11.68 14.51 -17.30
N GLY A 253 12.31 14.01 -18.37
CA GLY A 253 13.67 14.42 -18.77
C GLY A 253 13.83 15.94 -19.02
N LYS A 254 12.77 16.73 -18.79
CA LYS A 254 12.73 18.21 -18.83
C LYS A 254 12.42 18.88 -17.48
N GLY A 255 12.36 18.13 -16.38
CA GLY A 255 12.60 18.63 -15.01
C GLY A 255 11.44 19.30 -14.26
N GLY A 256 10.18 19.07 -14.65
CA GLY A 256 9.01 19.56 -13.91
C GLY A 256 8.19 18.44 -13.28
N ILE A 257 7.62 18.68 -12.10
CA ILE A 257 6.62 17.79 -11.51
C ILE A 257 5.25 18.27 -11.97
N GLU A 258 4.58 17.48 -12.81
CA GLU A 258 3.31 17.86 -13.44
C GLU A 258 2.11 17.74 -12.50
N SER A 259 2.22 16.89 -11.49
CA SER A 259 1.15 16.68 -10.53
C SER A 259 1.64 16.08 -9.21
N VAL A 260 0.87 16.33 -8.15
CA VAL A 260 0.98 15.64 -6.86
C VAL A 260 -0.34 14.96 -6.57
N ARG A 261 -0.30 13.65 -6.29
CA ARG A 261 -1.45 12.93 -5.78
C ARG A 261 -1.66 13.30 -4.32
N VAL A 262 -2.84 13.73 -3.94
CA VAL A 262 -3.20 13.99 -2.55
C VAL A 262 -4.17 12.92 -2.11
N LEU A 263 -3.90 12.32 -0.95
CA LEU A 263 -4.82 11.39 -0.27
C LEU A 263 -5.53 12.17 0.83
N ILE A 264 -6.85 12.24 0.75
CA ILE A 264 -7.70 12.96 1.70
C ILE A 264 -8.55 11.93 2.43
N TYR A 265 -8.32 11.78 3.73
CA TYR A 265 -9.09 10.87 4.57
C TYR A 265 -10.36 11.57 5.07
N PHE A 266 -11.51 10.99 4.76
CA PHE A 266 -12.83 11.41 5.24
C PHE A 266 -13.13 10.62 6.51
N ASN A 267 -13.31 11.36 7.61
CA ASN A 267 -13.46 10.79 8.94
C ASN A 267 -14.79 10.04 9.08
N ARG A 268 -14.88 9.26 10.17
CA ARG A 268 -16.12 8.62 10.58
C ARG A 268 -17.17 9.68 10.91
N HIS A 269 -18.40 9.50 10.45
CA HIS A 269 -19.55 10.33 10.80
C HIS A 269 -20.45 9.61 11.81
N ASP A 270 -21.19 10.36 12.62
CA ASP A 270 -22.34 9.79 13.31
C ASP A 270 -23.44 9.55 12.27
N ALA A 271 -24.16 8.44 12.39
CA ALA A 271 -25.23 8.11 11.46
C ALA A 271 -26.23 9.27 11.37
N LEU A 272 -26.48 9.77 10.16
CA LEU A 272 -27.41 10.86 9.95
C LEU A 272 -28.83 10.47 10.31
N ASN A 273 -29.63 11.47 10.68
CA ASN A 273 -31.07 11.34 10.62
C ASN A 273 -31.47 11.23 9.13
N SER A 274 -32.11 10.12 8.75
CA SER A 274 -32.57 9.74 7.39
C SER A 274 -33.29 10.80 6.53
N LYS A 275 -33.57 12.01 7.04
CA LYS A 275 -34.24 13.08 6.31
C LYS A 275 -33.33 13.83 5.33
N ASP A 276 -32.03 13.88 5.59
CA ASP A 276 -31.10 14.66 4.77
C ASP A 276 -30.72 13.94 3.46
N ALA A 277 -30.89 12.61 3.38
CA ALA A 277 -30.60 11.80 2.19
C ALA A 277 -31.63 11.98 1.05
N GLU A 278 -32.83 12.49 1.34
CA GLU A 278 -33.88 12.67 0.32
C GLU A 278 -33.67 13.94 -0.54
N GLU A 279 -32.80 14.87 -0.15
CA GLU A 279 -32.66 16.18 -0.82
C GLU A 279 -31.57 16.24 -1.90
N ASP A 280 -30.48 15.45 -1.80
CA ASP A 280 -29.35 15.54 -2.72
C ASP A 280 -28.96 14.24 -3.45
N GLY A 281 -29.63 13.13 -3.15
CA GLY A 281 -29.51 11.86 -3.88
C GLY A 281 -28.45 10.90 -3.38
N TYR A 282 -27.58 11.32 -2.45
CA TYR A 282 -26.52 10.46 -1.88
C TYR A 282 -26.93 9.88 -0.53
N ALA A 283 -26.72 8.57 -0.31
CA ALA A 283 -27.15 7.93 0.93
C ALA A 283 -26.17 8.19 2.09
N SER A 284 -24.86 8.27 1.83
CA SER A 284 -23.85 8.58 2.86
C SER A 284 -23.33 10.02 2.84
N GLU A 285 -23.04 10.54 4.04
CA GLU A 285 -22.40 11.84 4.23
C GLU A 285 -20.98 11.88 3.68
N LYS A 286 -20.28 10.74 3.70
CA LYS A 286 -18.94 10.62 3.13
C LYS A 286 -18.96 10.88 1.63
N THR A 287 -19.90 10.26 0.92
CA THR A 287 -20.06 10.45 -0.53
C THR A 287 -20.44 11.88 -0.86
N ARG A 288 -21.40 12.48 -0.11
CA ARG A 288 -21.74 13.90 -0.28
C ARG A 288 -20.53 14.81 -0.17
N GLN A 289 -19.70 14.64 0.87
CA GLN A 289 -18.52 15.49 1.01
C GLN A 289 -17.49 15.22 -0.10
N MET A 290 -17.26 13.96 -0.51
CA MET A 290 -16.36 13.68 -1.63
C MET A 290 -16.84 14.36 -2.91
N VAL A 291 -18.13 14.21 -3.25
CA VAL A 291 -18.75 14.83 -4.43
C VAL A 291 -18.69 16.35 -4.34
N ARG A 292 -19.13 16.94 -3.22
CA ARG A 292 -19.09 18.38 -2.99
C ARG A 292 -17.67 18.95 -3.13
N LEU A 293 -16.66 18.25 -2.62
CA LEU A 293 -15.26 18.65 -2.80
C LEU A 293 -14.87 18.64 -4.28
N LEU A 294 -15.22 17.59 -5.02
CA LEU A 294 -14.96 17.46 -6.45
C LEU A 294 -15.69 18.53 -7.28
N GLU A 295 -16.92 18.89 -6.92
CA GLU A 295 -17.68 19.97 -7.55
C GLU A 295 -17.04 21.35 -7.31
N LEU A 296 -16.56 21.61 -6.09
CA LEU A 296 -15.82 22.84 -5.74
C LEU A 296 -14.49 22.92 -6.51
N LEU A 297 -13.87 21.76 -6.76
CA LEU A 297 -12.69 21.58 -7.61
C LEU A 297 -13.02 21.53 -9.11
N LYS A 298 -14.29 21.69 -9.49
CA LYS A 298 -14.79 21.70 -10.87
C LYS A 298 -14.40 20.45 -11.65
N TRP A 299 -14.32 19.30 -10.98
CA TRP A 299 -14.11 18.01 -11.63
C TRP A 299 -15.30 17.68 -12.55
N THR A 300 -15.00 17.12 -13.71
CA THR A 300 -15.99 16.84 -14.77
C THR A 300 -16.11 15.34 -15.04
N GLY A 301 -15.78 14.52 -14.05
CA GLY A 301 -15.94 13.09 -14.15
C GLY A 301 -17.36 12.64 -13.88
N ASP A 302 -17.49 11.32 -13.75
CA ASP A 302 -18.77 10.66 -13.57
C ASP A 302 -19.13 10.62 -12.08
N TYR A 303 -20.05 11.48 -11.66
CA TYR A 303 -20.53 11.52 -10.28
C TYR A 303 -21.46 10.35 -9.96
N ASP A 304 -22.12 9.76 -10.95
CA ASP A 304 -23.03 8.61 -10.75
C ASP A 304 -22.24 7.36 -10.27
N GLU A 305 -20.94 7.30 -10.58
CA GLU A 305 -20.07 6.24 -10.05
C GLU A 305 -19.83 6.36 -8.54
N PHE A 306 -20.04 7.55 -7.95
CA PHE A 306 -19.97 7.73 -6.50
C PHE A 306 -21.20 7.13 -5.80
N ASP A 307 -22.39 7.15 -6.42
CA ASP A 307 -23.56 6.42 -5.90
C ASP A 307 -23.29 4.92 -5.84
N ARG A 308 -22.64 4.39 -6.89
CA ARG A 308 -22.25 2.98 -6.93
C ARG A 308 -21.18 2.67 -5.88
N ILE A 309 -20.28 3.60 -5.57
CA ILE A 309 -19.28 3.44 -4.50
C ILE A 309 -19.94 3.55 -3.12
N ASP A 310 -21.02 4.31 -3.00
CA ASP A 310 -21.74 4.55 -1.75
C ASP A 310 -22.25 3.25 -1.12
N ASP A 311 -22.74 2.32 -1.96
CA ASP A 311 -23.17 0.96 -1.61
C ASP A 311 -22.09 0.11 -0.92
N PHE A 312 -20.83 0.57 -0.91
CA PHE A 312 -19.72 -0.13 -0.25
C PHE A 312 -19.36 0.46 1.12
N PHE A 313 -19.93 1.61 1.50
CA PHE A 313 -19.76 2.16 2.84
C PHE A 313 -20.70 1.43 3.81
N THR A 314 -20.12 0.62 4.70
CA THR A 314 -20.90 -0.25 5.60
C THR A 314 -21.80 0.47 6.59
N ASP A 315 -21.59 1.76 6.85
CA ASP A 315 -22.42 2.69 7.63
C ASP A 315 -21.77 4.09 7.53
N ASP A 316 -22.53 5.19 7.70
CA ASP A 316 -21.97 6.54 7.88
C ASP A 316 -21.02 6.62 9.10
N GLY A 317 -21.17 5.67 10.05
CA GLY A 317 -20.26 5.39 11.16
C GLY A 317 -19.17 4.36 10.90
N GLY A 318 -18.90 3.96 9.66
CA GLY A 318 -17.88 2.97 9.31
C GLY A 318 -16.43 3.46 9.44
N ILE A 319 -15.47 2.61 9.05
CA ILE A 319 -14.04 2.95 8.88
C ILE A 319 -13.96 4.17 7.92
N GLY A 320 -13.05 5.11 8.15
CA GLY A 320 -12.91 6.24 7.24
C GLY A 320 -12.40 5.81 5.87
N SER A 321 -12.56 6.70 4.90
CA SER A 321 -12.33 6.44 3.48
C SER A 321 -11.40 7.48 2.89
N VAL A 322 -10.65 7.12 1.85
CA VAL A 322 -9.64 8.03 1.29
C VAL A 322 -9.99 8.39 -0.14
N LEU A 323 -10.09 9.69 -0.42
CA LEU A 323 -10.16 10.21 -1.77
C LEU A 323 -8.74 10.51 -2.28
N GLN A 324 -8.36 9.90 -3.41
CA GLN A 324 -7.13 10.18 -4.13
C GLN A 324 -7.41 11.12 -5.30
N LEU A 325 -6.68 12.23 -5.38
CA LEU A 325 -6.80 13.20 -6.47
C LEU A 325 -5.43 13.70 -6.92
N ASP A 326 -5.24 13.76 -8.24
CA ASP A 326 -3.99 14.26 -8.84
C ASP A 326 -4.08 15.77 -9.01
N VAL A 327 -3.43 16.55 -8.17
CA VAL A 327 -3.40 18.03 -8.26
C VAL A 327 -2.40 18.45 -9.33
N LEU A 328 -2.83 19.27 -10.30
CA LEU A 328 -2.06 19.56 -11.50
C LEU A 328 -1.27 20.88 -11.41
N ALA A 329 -0.11 20.91 -12.06
CA ALA A 329 0.73 22.09 -12.23
C ALA A 329 0.23 23.00 -13.39
N ARG A 330 -1.07 23.32 -13.42
CA ARG A 330 -1.67 24.19 -14.45
C ARG A 330 -2.70 25.16 -13.87
N GLU A 331 -2.81 26.33 -14.45
CA GLU A 331 -3.89 27.27 -14.12
C GLU A 331 -5.21 26.78 -14.74
N PRO A 332 -6.34 26.92 -14.03
CA PRO A 332 -7.65 26.58 -14.58
C PRO A 332 -8.03 27.55 -15.71
N THR A 333 -8.72 27.03 -16.73
CA THR A 333 -9.25 27.83 -17.85
C THR A 333 -10.78 27.67 -17.94
N ASN A 334 -11.46 28.49 -18.73
CA ASN A 334 -12.91 28.34 -18.95
C ASN A 334 -13.28 26.98 -19.56
N GLU A 335 -12.41 26.44 -20.43
CA GLU A 335 -12.62 25.15 -21.11
C GLU A 335 -12.16 23.95 -20.26
N SER A 336 -11.31 24.18 -19.26
CA SER A 336 -10.78 23.13 -18.37
C SER A 336 -10.60 23.71 -16.96
N PRO A 337 -11.72 23.96 -16.24
CA PRO A 337 -11.72 24.71 -14.98
C PRO A 337 -11.20 23.90 -13.79
N SER A 338 -11.13 22.58 -13.92
CA SER A 338 -10.59 21.74 -12.86
C SER A 338 -9.09 21.93 -12.68
N ILE A 339 -8.64 21.95 -11.43
CA ILE A 339 -7.22 21.97 -11.05
C ILE A 339 -6.69 20.57 -10.69
N ILE A 340 -7.54 19.55 -10.79
CA ILE A 340 -7.19 18.16 -10.57
C ILE A 340 -7.28 17.35 -11.88
N GLY A 341 -6.65 16.19 -11.88
CA GLY A 341 -6.67 15.23 -12.96
C GLY A 341 -8.06 14.61 -13.15
N PRO A 342 -8.33 14.04 -14.34
CA PRO A 342 -9.63 13.45 -14.64
C PRO A 342 -9.90 12.16 -13.86
N ARG A 343 -8.85 11.48 -13.39
CA ARG A 343 -8.95 10.24 -12.63
C ARG A 343 -8.92 10.53 -11.13
N VAL A 344 -9.89 9.98 -10.41
CA VAL A 344 -9.94 10.00 -8.94
C VAL A 344 -10.01 8.57 -8.41
N GLY A 345 -9.47 8.35 -7.23
CA GLY A 345 -9.54 7.07 -6.53
C GLY A 345 -10.32 7.18 -5.23
N VAL A 346 -11.09 6.17 -4.87
CA VAL A 346 -11.72 6.07 -3.54
C VAL A 346 -11.24 4.78 -2.89
N GLU A 347 -10.60 4.89 -1.73
CA GLU A 347 -10.15 3.75 -0.95
C GLU A 347 -11.10 3.47 0.20
N ILE A 348 -11.55 2.23 0.26
CA ILE A 348 -12.33 1.70 1.37
C ILE A 348 -11.41 0.80 2.17
N THR A 349 -11.00 1.30 3.33
CA THR A 349 -10.12 0.58 4.25
C THR A 349 -10.87 -0.60 4.86
N VAL A 350 -10.27 -1.78 4.80
CA VAL A 350 -10.89 -3.03 5.24
C VAL A 350 -10.66 -3.28 6.74
N GLY A 351 -9.65 -2.64 7.34
CA GLY A 351 -9.35 -2.79 8.76
C GLY A 351 -8.94 -1.50 9.46
N GLN A 352 -9.63 -1.19 10.57
CA GLN A 352 -8.99 -0.76 11.83
C GLN A 352 -9.96 -0.81 13.03
N THR A 353 -9.48 -1.50 14.07
CA THR A 353 -9.73 -1.42 15.54
C THR A 353 -11.12 -1.33 16.17
N TYR A 354 -12.17 -0.85 15.50
CA TYR A 354 -13.43 -0.50 16.18
C TYR A 354 -14.69 -1.20 15.70
N VAL A 355 -14.60 -2.02 14.64
CA VAL A 355 -15.78 -2.75 14.14
C VAL A 355 -15.75 -4.18 14.67
N LYS A 356 -16.80 -4.57 15.40
CA LYS A 356 -16.99 -5.93 15.92
C LYS A 356 -17.17 -6.97 14.80
N ASP A 357 -17.57 -6.52 13.62
CA ASP A 357 -17.91 -7.34 12.45
C ASP A 357 -17.12 -6.89 11.22
N SER A 358 -17.02 -7.76 10.21
CA SER A 358 -16.12 -7.54 9.09
C SER A 358 -16.83 -6.84 7.98
N VAL A 359 -16.20 -5.82 7.43
CA VAL A 359 -16.66 -5.19 6.20
C VAL A 359 -16.55 -6.19 5.04
N MET A 360 -15.62 -7.15 5.07
CA MET A 360 -15.32 -8.02 3.92
C MET A 360 -16.49 -8.85 3.38
N PRO A 361 -17.30 -9.58 4.17
CA PRO A 361 -18.46 -10.28 3.62
C PRO A 361 -19.49 -9.33 2.97
N TYR A 362 -19.68 -8.14 3.53
CA TYR A 362 -20.55 -7.12 2.97
C TYR A 362 -19.97 -6.57 1.66
N LEU A 363 -18.70 -6.15 1.69
CA LEU A 363 -17.95 -5.63 0.53
C LEU A 363 -17.92 -6.67 -0.59
N ALA A 364 -17.74 -7.95 -0.24
CA ALA A 364 -17.76 -9.05 -1.18
C ALA A 364 -19.12 -9.21 -1.86
N SER A 365 -20.22 -9.16 -1.11
CA SER A 365 -21.56 -9.25 -1.69
C SER A 365 -21.84 -8.13 -2.70
N HIS A 366 -21.47 -6.89 -2.36
CA HIS A 366 -21.72 -5.72 -3.20
C HIS A 366 -20.83 -5.69 -4.45
N LEU A 367 -19.57 -6.14 -4.33
CA LEU A 367 -18.64 -6.17 -5.47
C LEU A 367 -19.13 -7.14 -6.56
N LEU A 368 -19.81 -8.22 -6.15
CA LEU A 368 -20.41 -9.19 -7.06
C LEU A 368 -21.69 -8.67 -7.70
N SER A 369 -22.60 -8.06 -6.92
CA SER A 369 -23.83 -7.51 -7.48
C SER A 369 -23.56 -6.36 -8.45
N SER A 370 -22.51 -5.57 -8.20
CA SER A 370 -22.12 -4.43 -9.03
C SER A 370 -21.24 -4.81 -10.23
N GLY A 371 -20.94 -6.10 -10.42
CA GLY A 371 -20.14 -6.61 -11.55
C GLY A 371 -18.68 -6.16 -11.55
N LEU A 372 -18.16 -5.68 -10.42
CA LEU A 372 -16.80 -5.14 -10.27
C LEU A 372 -15.76 -6.23 -9.99
N ALA A 373 -16.20 -7.42 -9.58
CA ALA A 373 -15.35 -8.58 -9.35
C ALA A 373 -16.03 -9.87 -9.83
N GLN A 374 -15.22 -10.90 -10.13
CA GLN A 374 -15.75 -12.24 -10.38
C GLN A 374 -16.02 -12.96 -9.08
N LYS A 375 -17.14 -13.71 -9.06
CA LYS A 375 -17.58 -14.52 -7.93
C LYS A 375 -16.49 -15.44 -7.42
N ASP A 376 -15.89 -16.24 -8.31
CA ASP A 376 -14.94 -17.26 -7.89
C ASP A 376 -13.67 -16.64 -7.30
N TRP A 377 -13.16 -15.57 -7.91
CA TRP A 377 -12.00 -14.84 -7.40
C TRP A 377 -12.30 -14.21 -6.03
N LEU A 378 -13.42 -13.47 -5.91
CA LEU A 378 -13.71 -12.70 -4.72
C LEU A 378 -14.11 -13.57 -3.53
N MET A 379 -14.87 -14.64 -3.77
CA MET A 379 -15.18 -15.61 -2.72
C MET A 379 -13.90 -16.30 -2.23
N SER A 380 -12.97 -16.64 -3.12
CA SER A 380 -11.68 -17.21 -2.75
C SER A 380 -10.80 -16.20 -1.99
N PHE A 381 -10.79 -14.93 -2.39
CA PHE A 381 -10.11 -13.84 -1.68
C PHE A 381 -10.65 -13.64 -0.27
N THR A 382 -11.98 -13.55 -0.13
CA THR A 382 -12.64 -13.40 1.17
C THR A 382 -12.42 -14.65 2.04
N ASP A 383 -12.60 -15.86 1.51
CA ASP A 383 -12.37 -17.10 2.26
C ASP A 383 -10.93 -17.24 2.74
N ALA A 384 -9.95 -16.84 1.91
CA ALA A 384 -8.54 -16.90 2.27
C ALA A 384 -8.17 -16.00 3.46
N LEU A 385 -8.80 -14.83 3.57
CA LEU A 385 -8.47 -13.81 4.59
C LEU A 385 -9.42 -13.82 5.80
N CYS A 386 -10.65 -14.30 5.63
CA CYS A 386 -11.72 -14.18 6.63
C CYS A 386 -12.10 -15.50 7.31
N LYS A 387 -11.68 -16.66 6.79
CA LYS A 387 -12.09 -17.96 7.36
C LYS A 387 -11.37 -18.22 8.70
N PRO A 388 -12.11 -18.46 9.79
CA PRO A 388 -11.51 -18.69 11.10
C PRO A 388 -10.66 -19.97 11.12
N THR A 389 -9.43 -19.93 11.63
CA THR A 389 -8.60 -21.12 11.78
C THR A 389 -8.95 -21.87 13.07
N ARG A 390 -8.71 -23.20 13.11
CA ARG A 390 -9.02 -24.07 14.27
C ARG A 390 -8.29 -23.63 15.56
N THR A 391 -7.18 -22.91 15.42
CA THR A 391 -6.36 -22.31 16.49
C THR A 391 -6.91 -20.98 17.04
N ASP A 392 -7.78 -20.29 16.31
CA ASP A 392 -8.42 -19.04 16.74
C ASP A 392 -9.58 -19.28 17.73
N ALA A 393 -9.88 -20.55 18.02
CA ALA A 393 -10.85 -20.95 19.03
C ALA A 393 -10.35 -20.78 20.47
N LEU A 394 -9.03 -20.63 20.69
CA LEU A 394 -8.43 -20.73 22.03
C LEU A 394 -8.00 -19.38 22.64
N SER A 395 -8.04 -18.26 21.90
CA SER A 395 -7.72 -16.93 22.46
C SER A 395 -8.92 -15.98 22.40
N MET A 396 -9.72 -15.97 23.47
CA MET A 396 -10.94 -15.14 23.60
C MET A 396 -10.69 -13.63 23.39
N ARG A 397 -9.48 -13.13 23.68
CA ARG A 397 -9.08 -11.72 23.43
C ARG A 397 -8.82 -11.40 21.94
N SER A 398 -8.45 -12.36 21.10
CA SER A 398 -8.18 -12.10 19.67
C SER A 398 -9.46 -12.00 18.83
N ARG A 399 -10.57 -12.51 19.34
CA ARG A 399 -11.89 -12.49 18.68
C ARG A 399 -12.60 -11.13 18.76
N LEU A 400 -12.18 -10.25 19.67
CA LEU A 400 -12.87 -8.98 19.94
C LEU A 400 -12.37 -7.80 19.08
N GLN A 401 -11.39 -7.99 18.18
CA GLN A 401 -10.71 -6.88 17.49
C GLN A 401 -10.39 -7.10 15.99
N ARG A 402 -10.74 -8.23 15.35
CA ARG A 402 -10.23 -8.52 14.00
C ARG A 402 -11.26 -9.24 13.15
N PRO A 403 -12.02 -8.53 12.32
CA PRO A 403 -13.17 -9.19 11.75
C PRO A 403 -12.87 -9.88 10.40
N CYS A 404 -11.71 -9.63 9.78
CA CYS A 404 -11.08 -10.59 8.88
C CYS A 404 -9.57 -10.50 9.03
N PHE A 405 -8.95 -11.05 10.10
CA PHE A 405 -7.49 -11.18 10.14
C PHE A 405 -6.92 -12.36 10.94
N ILE A 406 -5.71 -12.70 10.47
CA ILE A 406 -4.70 -13.69 10.86
C ILE A 406 -4.99 -15.13 10.42
N LYS A 407 -4.54 -15.50 9.22
CA LYS A 407 -4.20 -16.91 8.94
C LYS A 407 -2.95 -17.24 9.77
N ARG A 408 -3.15 -17.63 11.04
CA ARG A 408 -2.05 -18.04 11.92
C ARG A 408 -1.42 -19.33 11.40
N ARG A 409 -0.08 -19.36 11.43
CA ARG A 409 0.85 -20.46 11.13
C ARG A 409 0.18 -21.83 10.85
N THR A 410 0.34 -22.30 9.62
CA THR A 410 0.16 -23.69 9.20
C THR A 410 1.36 -24.55 9.64
N ALA A 411 1.25 -25.88 9.50
CA ALA A 411 2.37 -26.78 9.78
C ALA A 411 3.57 -26.57 8.84
N ALA A 412 3.34 -26.05 7.62
CA ALA A 412 4.40 -25.63 6.70
C ALA A 412 5.15 -24.40 7.22
N ASP A 413 4.44 -23.44 7.85
CA ASP A 413 5.05 -22.25 8.48
C ASP A 413 5.90 -22.61 9.72
N LYS A 414 5.78 -23.82 10.27
CA LYS A 414 6.65 -24.30 11.35
C LYS A 414 8.04 -24.72 10.88
N VAL A 415 8.22 -24.96 9.58
CA VAL A 415 9.53 -25.29 8.99
C VAL A 415 10.41 -24.03 8.91
N GLU A 416 9.81 -22.86 8.65
CA GLU A 416 10.49 -21.54 8.72
C GLU A 416 10.96 -21.17 10.15
N LEU A 417 10.47 -21.87 11.19
CA LEU A 417 10.88 -21.66 12.59
C LEU A 417 12.10 -22.48 13.01
N THR A 418 12.67 -23.29 12.13
CA THR A 418 13.84 -24.10 12.47
C THR A 418 15.14 -23.42 12.07
N ARG A 419 15.66 -22.65 13.04
CA ARG A 419 17.07 -22.25 13.26
C ARG A 419 17.51 -20.93 12.63
N ASP A 420 17.73 -19.93 13.49
CA ASP A 420 18.90 -19.06 13.32
C ASP A 420 20.19 -19.90 13.49
N GLN A 421 21.35 -19.40 13.07
CA GLN A 421 22.64 -20.12 13.14
C GLN A 421 23.02 -20.54 14.58
N THR A 422 22.32 -20.02 15.59
CA THR A 422 22.48 -20.29 17.03
C THR A 422 21.46 -21.28 17.61
N GLY A 423 20.46 -21.70 16.83
CA GLY A 423 19.47 -22.71 17.21
C GLY A 423 18.41 -22.27 18.23
N ALA A 424 18.23 -20.96 18.47
CA ALA A 424 17.46 -20.48 19.62
C ALA A 424 16.70 -19.16 19.40
N SER A 425 15.81 -19.07 18.41
CA SER A 425 14.72 -18.07 18.46
C SER A 425 13.54 -18.43 17.55
N MET A 426 12.31 -18.13 17.99
CA MET A 426 11.12 -18.15 17.15
C MET A 426 11.00 -16.79 16.45
N LEU A 427 10.90 -16.78 15.11
CA LEU A 427 10.59 -15.56 14.38
C LEU A 427 9.20 -15.00 14.79
N PRO A 428 9.03 -13.67 14.84
CA PRO A 428 7.74 -13.06 15.15
C PRO A 428 6.68 -13.47 14.12
N PRO A 429 5.40 -13.54 14.51
CA PRO A 429 4.33 -13.87 13.58
C PRO A 429 4.23 -12.81 12.47
N ILE A 430 4.01 -13.27 11.24
CA ILE A 430 3.66 -12.40 10.10
C ILE A 430 2.12 -12.33 10.05
N SER A 431 1.59 -11.13 9.86
CA SER A 431 0.18 -10.89 9.57
C SER A 431 0.03 -10.57 8.08
N VAL A 432 -0.88 -11.26 7.39
CA VAL A 432 -1.30 -10.94 6.01
C VAL A 432 -2.70 -10.35 6.08
N SER A 433 -2.87 -9.20 5.43
CA SER A 433 -4.08 -8.40 5.56
C SER A 433 -4.63 -7.77 4.29
N ALA A 434 -5.93 -7.83 4.02
CA ALA A 434 -6.54 -6.86 3.11
C ALA A 434 -6.42 -5.45 3.73
N SER A 435 -5.67 -4.57 3.09
CA SER A 435 -5.48 -3.18 3.53
C SER A 435 -6.71 -2.36 3.14
N HIS A 436 -7.00 -2.31 1.85
CA HIS A 436 -8.11 -1.54 1.30
C HIS A 436 -8.52 -2.06 -0.09
N PHE A 437 -9.71 -1.67 -0.52
CA PHE A 437 -10.13 -1.73 -1.92
C PHE A 437 -10.12 -0.32 -2.51
N LYS A 438 -9.52 -0.18 -3.68
CA LYS A 438 -9.40 1.11 -4.38
C LYS A 438 -10.26 1.11 -5.63
N PHE A 439 -11.32 1.90 -5.59
CA PHE A 439 -12.21 2.19 -6.69
C PHE A 439 -11.60 3.31 -7.52
N ILE A 440 -11.62 3.18 -8.84
CA ILE A 440 -11.09 4.21 -9.74
C ILE A 440 -12.20 4.72 -10.64
N VAL A 441 -12.48 6.01 -10.52
CA VAL A 441 -13.43 6.73 -11.36
C VAL A 441 -12.67 7.59 -12.37
N GLN A 442 -13.04 7.51 -13.64
CA GLN A 442 -12.44 8.30 -14.71
C GLN A 442 -13.42 8.49 -15.87
N PRO A 443 -13.42 9.66 -16.54
CA PRO A 443 -14.30 9.92 -17.67
C PRO A 443 -14.19 8.88 -18.79
N GLY A 444 -15.35 8.42 -19.28
CA GLY A 444 -15.45 7.57 -20.47
C GLY A 444 -14.94 6.13 -20.29
N ARG A 445 -14.72 5.68 -19.05
CA ARG A 445 -14.36 4.29 -18.74
C ARG A 445 -15.16 3.79 -17.55
N SER A 446 -15.52 2.52 -17.59
CA SER A 446 -16.23 1.87 -16.49
C SER A 446 -15.42 1.93 -15.20
N LEU A 447 -16.13 2.11 -14.08
CA LEU A 447 -15.59 1.88 -12.74
C LEU A 447 -14.90 0.53 -12.65
N TYR A 448 -13.73 0.52 -12.04
CA TYR A 448 -12.99 -0.69 -11.73
C TYR A 448 -12.35 -0.58 -10.35
N VAL A 449 -12.04 -1.72 -9.77
CA VAL A 449 -11.55 -1.85 -8.40
C VAL A 449 -10.24 -2.63 -8.36
N LYS A 450 -9.37 -2.26 -7.43
CA LYS A 450 -8.15 -2.99 -7.09
C LYS A 450 -8.19 -3.41 -5.63
N ALA A 451 -7.61 -4.56 -5.30
CA ALA A 451 -7.45 -5.01 -3.92
C ALA A 451 -6.00 -4.88 -3.50
N TYR A 452 -5.78 -4.41 -2.26
CA TYR A 452 -4.45 -4.27 -1.69
C TYR A 452 -4.31 -5.21 -0.49
N VAL A 453 -3.22 -5.97 -0.45
CA VAL A 453 -2.90 -6.87 0.65
C VAL A 453 -1.56 -6.49 1.26
N GLY A 454 -1.53 -6.21 2.56
CA GLY A 454 -0.33 -5.93 3.33
C GLY A 454 0.17 -7.12 4.12
N SER A 455 1.49 -7.31 4.14
CA SER A 455 2.20 -8.30 4.92
C SER A 455 3.22 -7.61 5.81
N GLN A 456 3.14 -7.87 7.12
CA GLN A 456 3.99 -7.22 8.10
C GLN A 456 4.10 -8.03 9.40
N HIS A 457 5.12 -7.73 10.19
CA HIS A 457 5.14 -8.10 11.60
C HIS A 457 4.32 -7.09 12.43
N THR A 458 4.20 -7.33 13.75
CA THR A 458 3.62 -6.31 14.63
C THR A 458 4.55 -5.11 14.66
N PHE A 459 4.00 -3.90 14.54
CA PHE A 459 4.78 -2.67 14.67
C PHE A 459 5.48 -2.60 16.03
N LYS A 460 6.75 -2.23 15.98
CA LYS A 460 7.62 -1.99 17.11
C LYS A 460 7.48 -0.55 17.60
N TYR A 461 7.37 0.42 16.69
CA TYR A 461 7.22 1.84 17.03
C TYR A 461 5.86 2.38 16.55
N CYS A 462 5.24 3.20 17.40
CA CYS A 462 3.95 3.81 17.17
C CYS A 462 4.06 5.31 17.44
N LEU A 463 3.36 6.12 16.65
CA LEU A 463 3.22 7.55 16.92
C LEU A 463 2.50 7.78 18.25
N ASP A 464 3.02 8.69 19.07
CA ASP A 464 2.31 9.11 20.27
C ASP A 464 1.06 9.93 19.91
N THR A 465 0.07 9.96 20.81
CA THR A 465 -1.23 10.59 20.55
C THR A 465 -1.16 12.12 20.47
N ASP A 466 -0.23 12.76 21.18
CA ASP A 466 -0.06 14.22 21.18
C ASP A 466 0.59 14.69 19.86
N SER A 467 1.49 13.90 19.29
CA SER A 467 2.09 14.11 17.96
C SER A 467 1.05 14.12 16.86
N ILE A 468 -0.04 13.38 17.04
CA ILE A 468 -1.15 13.24 16.10
C ILE A 468 -2.18 14.35 16.24
N SER A 469 -2.27 15.04 17.39
CA SER A 469 -3.41 15.91 17.74
C SER A 469 -3.07 17.37 18.05
N VAL A 470 -1.80 17.71 18.32
CA VAL A 470 -1.40 19.07 18.74
C VAL A 470 -0.56 19.76 17.66
N PRO A 471 -0.94 20.95 17.16
CA PRO A 471 -0.11 21.71 16.23
C PRO A 471 1.25 22.10 16.83
N ASN A 472 2.28 22.18 15.97
CA ASN A 472 3.65 22.56 16.35
C ASN A 472 4.33 21.68 17.41
N THR A 473 3.83 20.47 17.68
CA THR A 473 4.57 19.49 18.49
C THR A 473 5.55 18.71 17.65
N ALA A 474 6.71 18.39 18.24
CA ALA A 474 7.64 17.47 17.63
C ALA A 474 7.01 16.07 17.61
N VAL A 475 7.07 15.41 16.46
CA VAL A 475 6.64 14.02 16.33
C VAL A 475 7.49 13.14 17.24
N LYS A 476 6.86 12.31 18.04
CA LYS A 476 7.52 11.28 18.84
C LYS A 476 6.91 9.92 18.55
N TYR A 477 7.80 8.94 18.65
CA TYR A 477 7.50 7.54 18.47
C TYR A 477 7.80 6.83 19.79
N GLU A 478 6.87 6.00 20.21
CA GLU A 478 6.98 5.18 21.40
C GLU A 478 6.93 3.70 21.02
N PRO A 479 7.51 2.80 21.80
CA PRO A 479 7.27 1.37 21.62
C PRO A 479 5.76 1.10 21.64
N CYS A 480 5.24 0.42 20.61
CA CYS A 480 3.82 0.10 20.56
C CYS A 480 3.43 -0.73 21.80
N SER A 481 2.32 -0.34 22.45
CA SER A 481 1.78 -1.14 23.56
C SER A 481 1.18 -2.44 23.02
N VAL A 482 1.63 -3.58 23.58
CA VAL A 482 1.24 -4.94 23.16
C VAL A 482 -0.04 -5.41 23.84
#